data_AF-A0A5Q4ZIU3-F1
#
_entry.id   AF-A0A5Q4ZIU3-F1
#
_cell.length_a   1.000
_cell.length_b   1.000
_cell.length_c   1.000
_cell.angle_alpha   90.00
_cell.angle_beta   90.00
_cell.angle_gamma   90.00
#
_symmetry.space_group_name_H-M   'P 1'
#
loop_
_entity.id
_entity.type
_entity.pdbx_description
1 polymer ?
#
loop_
_entity_poly.entity_id
_entity_poly.type
_entity_poly.pdbx_seq_one_letter_code
_entity_poly.pdbx_strand_id
1 'polypeptide(L)'
;MFGFNRTIILYQCNSLDDLFIELLTSDHEQLVTGIGIIKRENKMKKTLLIALSVVIGITMAGCNSTDKTNKVVSEQGTIAQEDTAQIVVEDKLDVSETQTVTGSVGYRERIALPDNAVVTITLADVSLADVASKVISEQQFTTAGKSSPFDYSLEFTTADIQANHRYSVRATIKIDGKLRFTTDTNYAVITDTAQTLQQNLVLKSVRQ
;
A
#
# COMPACT_ATOMS: atom_id res chain seq x y z
N MET A 1 17.26 4.71 -50.82
CA MET A 1 17.49 3.45 -50.10
C MET A 1 17.61 3.77 -48.60
N PHE A 2 16.53 3.67 -47.84
CA PHE A 2 16.50 3.54 -46.37
C PHE A 2 15.04 3.20 -45.99
N GLY A 3 14.74 1.91 -45.86
CA GLY A 3 13.43 1.43 -45.43
C GLY A 3 13.42 1.24 -43.92
N PHE A 4 12.67 2.06 -43.19
CA PHE A 4 12.41 1.83 -41.77
C PHE A 4 11.23 0.87 -41.61
N ASN A 5 11.52 -0.38 -41.25
CA ASN A 5 10.52 -1.32 -40.76
C ASN A 5 9.93 -0.77 -39.45
N ARG A 6 8.72 -0.21 -39.49
CA ARG A 6 7.94 0.14 -38.30
C ARG A 6 7.08 -1.06 -37.89
N THR A 7 7.60 -1.88 -36.98
CA THR A 7 6.82 -2.93 -36.32
C THR A 7 5.77 -2.29 -35.43
N ILE A 8 4.50 -2.41 -35.82
CA ILE A 8 3.35 -2.02 -34.98
C ILE A 8 2.92 -3.26 -34.20
N ILE A 9 3.13 -3.27 -32.88
CA ILE A 9 2.60 -4.34 -32.01
C ILE A 9 1.20 -3.93 -31.57
N LEU A 10 0.19 -4.58 -32.15
CA LEU A 10 -1.21 -4.44 -31.71
C LEU A 10 -1.45 -5.37 -30.52
N TYR A 11 -1.44 -4.82 -29.30
CA TYR A 11 -1.99 -5.52 -28.14
C TYR A 11 -3.51 -5.43 -28.17
N GLN A 12 -4.19 -6.54 -28.50
CA GLN A 12 -5.63 -6.67 -28.27
C GLN A 12 -5.89 -6.80 -26.77
N CYS A 13 -6.20 -5.67 -26.11
CA CYS A 13 -6.72 -5.68 -24.76
C CYS A 13 -8.17 -6.18 -24.79
N ASN A 14 -8.40 -7.40 -24.27
CA ASN A 14 -9.72 -8.02 -24.25
C ASN A 14 -10.38 -7.86 -22.87
N SER A 15 -10.61 -6.60 -22.49
CA SER A 15 -11.56 -6.22 -21.44
C SER A 15 -12.18 -4.89 -21.82
N LEU A 16 -13.50 -4.76 -21.62
CA LEU A 16 -14.13 -3.45 -21.59
C LEU A 16 -13.63 -2.71 -20.34
N ASP A 17 -13.63 -1.38 -20.42
CA ASP A 17 -13.25 -0.44 -19.37
C ASP A 17 -11.75 -0.42 -18.99
N ASP A 18 -10.89 0.22 -19.81
CA ASP A 18 -10.17 1.44 -19.34
C ASP A 18 -9.30 2.16 -20.39
N LEU A 19 -8.96 3.41 -20.06
CA LEU A 19 -7.84 4.27 -20.53
C LEU A 19 -7.34 4.17 -21.99
N PHE A 20 -7.48 5.28 -22.74
CA PHE A 20 -6.55 5.63 -23.81
C PHE A 20 -5.69 6.83 -23.38
N ILE A 21 -4.38 6.63 -23.25
CA ILE A 21 -3.39 7.70 -23.06
C ILE A 21 -2.57 7.80 -24.34
N GLU A 22 -2.65 8.95 -25.01
CA GLU A 22 -1.79 9.30 -26.13
C GLU A 22 -0.77 10.36 -25.67
N LEU A 23 0.52 10.10 -25.89
CA LEU A 23 1.61 10.99 -25.50
C LEU A 23 2.39 11.44 -26.74
N LEU A 24 2.43 12.75 -26.93
CA LEU A 24 2.91 13.46 -28.12
C LEU A 24 4.44 13.50 -28.21
N THR A 25 4.95 13.71 -29.42
CA THR A 25 6.29 14.30 -29.64
C THR A 25 6.20 15.63 -30.37
N SER A 26 6.86 16.63 -29.78
CA SER A 26 7.05 18.04 -30.18
C SER A 26 7.27 18.30 -31.68
N ASP A 27 6.69 19.39 -32.21
CA ASP A 27 7.47 20.62 -32.44
C ASP A 27 6.63 21.86 -32.82
N HIS A 28 7.04 23.02 -32.28
CA HIS A 28 6.81 24.40 -32.73
C HIS A 28 5.36 24.87 -33.09
N GLU A 29 4.57 25.26 -32.08
CA GLU A 29 4.15 26.65 -31.82
C GLU A 29 3.13 26.71 -30.65
N GLN A 30 3.01 27.87 -29.99
CA GLN A 30 2.10 28.03 -28.85
C GLN A 30 0.68 28.41 -29.28
N LEU A 31 -0.31 27.60 -28.88
CA LEU A 31 -1.62 28.11 -28.44
C LEU A 31 -2.12 27.30 -27.23
N VAL A 32 -2.52 28.02 -26.18
CA VAL A 32 -2.94 27.43 -24.90
C VAL A 32 -4.39 26.96 -24.99
N THR A 33 -4.62 25.64 -24.92
CA THR A 33 -5.96 25.06 -24.73
C THR A 33 -6.09 24.58 -23.29
N GLY A 34 -6.83 25.34 -22.47
CA GLY A 34 -6.93 25.07 -21.03
C GLY A 34 -7.72 23.79 -20.69
N ILE A 35 -7.17 22.97 -19.80
CA ILE A 35 -7.87 21.81 -19.23
C ILE A 35 -8.77 22.29 -18.08
N GLY A 36 -10.06 22.50 -18.39
CA GLY A 36 -11.08 22.77 -17.37
C GLY A 36 -11.61 21.47 -16.75
N ILE A 37 -11.21 21.15 -15.52
CA ILE A 37 -11.84 20.06 -14.76
C ILE A 37 -13.18 20.54 -14.18
N ILE A 38 -14.29 20.12 -14.79
CA ILE A 38 -15.62 20.37 -14.23
C ILE A 38 -15.85 19.43 -13.05
N LYS A 39 -15.82 20.00 -11.84
CA LYS A 39 -16.13 19.28 -10.60
C LYS A 39 -17.58 18.81 -10.58
N ARG A 40 -17.82 17.52 -10.78
CA ARG A 40 -19.16 16.92 -10.63
C ARG A 40 -19.47 16.78 -9.14
N GLU A 41 -20.20 17.76 -8.59
CA GLU A 41 -20.72 17.66 -7.22
C GLU A 41 -21.66 16.46 -7.10
N ASN A 42 -21.24 15.43 -6.34
CA ASN A 42 -22.12 14.33 -5.97
C ASN A 42 -23.09 14.77 -4.86
N LYS A 43 -24.04 15.64 -5.23
CA LYS A 43 -25.07 16.16 -4.34
C LYS A 43 -26.07 15.05 -4.01
N MET A 44 -25.90 14.47 -2.82
CA MET A 44 -26.80 13.46 -2.24
C MET A 44 -28.28 13.77 -2.51
N LYS A 45 -28.91 12.99 -3.40
CA LYS A 45 -30.37 12.96 -3.52
C LYS A 45 -30.90 11.86 -2.61
N LYS A 46 -31.31 12.29 -1.42
CA LYS A 46 -32.06 11.47 -0.47
C LYS A 46 -33.32 10.90 -1.14
N THR A 47 -33.55 9.61 -0.92
CA THR A 47 -34.88 8.98 -0.77
C THR A 47 -35.90 9.16 -1.91
N LEU A 48 -36.17 8.08 -2.66
CA LEU A 48 -37.54 7.55 -2.76
C LEU A 48 -37.56 6.04 -3.11
N LEU A 49 -38.55 5.35 -2.56
CA LEU A 49 -38.80 3.91 -2.69
C LEU A 49 -39.40 3.54 -4.05
N ILE A 50 -39.04 2.37 -4.60
CA ILE A 50 -39.99 1.43 -5.20
C ILE A 50 -39.60 0.01 -4.76
N ALA A 51 -40.55 -0.75 -4.23
CA ALA A 51 -40.36 -2.13 -3.82
C ALA A 51 -40.53 -3.10 -4.99
N LEU A 52 -39.66 -4.11 -5.06
CA LEU A 52 -39.95 -5.39 -5.73
C LEU A 52 -39.60 -6.53 -4.78
N SER A 53 -40.62 -7.04 -4.12
CA SER A 53 -40.56 -8.26 -3.32
C SER A 53 -40.40 -9.47 -4.22
N VAL A 54 -39.36 -10.27 -4.00
CA VAL A 54 -39.39 -11.71 -4.32
C VAL A 54 -38.92 -12.47 -3.09
N VAL A 55 -39.85 -13.20 -2.49
CA VAL A 55 -39.56 -14.17 -1.42
C VAL A 55 -39.06 -15.45 -2.09
N ILE A 56 -37.82 -15.83 -1.82
CA ILE A 56 -37.39 -17.23 -1.91
C ILE A 56 -36.58 -17.52 -0.65
N GLY A 57 -37.24 -18.15 0.33
CA GLY A 57 -36.52 -18.80 1.42
C GLY A 57 -35.93 -20.11 0.92
N ILE A 58 -34.65 -20.35 1.19
CA ILE A 58 -34.07 -21.70 1.13
C ILE A 58 -33.57 -22.03 2.53
N THR A 59 -34.11 -23.11 3.08
CA THR A 59 -33.81 -23.61 4.42
C THR A 59 -32.42 -24.21 4.51
N MET A 60 -31.90 -24.25 5.73
CA MET A 60 -30.57 -24.78 6.06
C MET A 60 -30.35 -26.20 5.53
N ALA A 61 -29.14 -26.44 5.01
CA ALA A 61 -28.49 -27.75 5.04
C ALA A 61 -27.05 -27.53 5.51
N GLY A 62 -26.77 -27.91 6.75
CA GLY A 62 -25.40 -27.93 7.29
C GLY A 62 -24.85 -29.35 7.22
N CYS A 63 -23.63 -29.50 6.73
CA CYS A 63 -22.82 -30.71 6.89
C CYS A 63 -21.46 -30.32 7.47
N ASN A 64 -21.23 -30.68 8.73
CA ASN A 64 -19.91 -30.63 9.35
C ASN A 64 -19.26 -32.01 9.18
N SER A 65 -18.12 -32.08 8.50
CA SER A 65 -17.30 -33.29 8.41
C SER A 65 -16.07 -33.17 9.29
N THR A 66 -16.25 -33.41 10.59
CA THR A 66 -15.15 -33.86 11.45
C THR A 66 -14.74 -35.26 11.02
N ASP A 67 -13.65 -35.38 10.26
CA ASP A 67 -13.06 -36.68 9.94
C ASP A 67 -11.82 -36.96 10.82
N LYS A 68 -12.06 -37.85 11.78
CA LYS A 68 -11.12 -38.81 12.36
C LYS A 68 -9.70 -38.34 12.70
N THR A 69 -9.50 -38.14 14.00
CA THR A 69 -8.37 -38.74 14.72
C THR A 69 -8.08 -40.15 14.19
N ASN A 70 -6.87 -40.40 13.69
CA ASN A 70 -6.26 -41.71 13.86
C ASN A 70 -4.82 -41.55 14.39
N LYS A 71 -4.43 -42.51 15.23
CA LYS A 71 -3.27 -42.47 16.11
C LYS A 71 -2.42 -43.68 15.76
N VAL A 72 -1.22 -43.45 15.24
CA VAL A 72 -0.17 -44.48 15.24
C VAL A 72 1.09 -43.88 15.86
N VAL A 73 1.34 -44.28 17.11
CA VAL A 73 2.67 -44.26 17.69
C VAL A 73 3.39 -45.51 17.20
N SER A 74 4.62 -45.37 16.72
CA SER A 74 5.56 -46.48 16.60
C SER A 74 6.98 -45.98 16.79
N GLU A 75 7.61 -46.43 17.87
CA GLU A 75 8.97 -46.12 18.29
C GLU A 75 10.01 -47.09 17.70
N GLN A 76 11.26 -46.60 17.55
CA GLN A 76 12.56 -47.30 17.55
C GLN A 76 12.93 -48.38 16.47
N GLY A 77 14.05 -48.14 15.76
CA GLY A 77 15.00 -49.15 15.18
C GLY A 77 15.14 -49.16 13.63
N THR A 78 16.24 -48.82 12.91
CA THR A 78 17.70 -49.17 12.95
C THR A 78 18.07 -50.34 12.00
N ILE A 79 19.04 -50.32 11.04
CA ILE A 79 19.96 -49.30 10.45
C ILE A 79 20.55 -49.82 9.09
N ALA A 80 20.86 -48.94 8.12
CA ALA A 80 21.67 -49.16 6.86
C ALA A 80 21.20 -50.25 5.84
N GLN A 81 21.50 -50.24 4.53
CA GLN A 81 22.15 -49.35 3.52
C GLN A 81 21.36 -49.63 2.20
N GLU A 82 21.28 -48.79 1.16
CA GLU A 82 22.35 -48.41 0.23
C GLU A 82 21.78 -47.40 -0.80
N ASP A 83 22.61 -46.44 -1.25
CA ASP A 83 22.48 -45.54 -2.42
C ASP A 83 21.12 -45.49 -3.17
N THR A 84 20.21 -44.59 -2.85
CA THR A 84 20.26 -43.22 -3.41
C THR A 84 19.45 -42.26 -2.54
N ALA A 85 20.13 -41.39 -1.80
CA ALA A 85 19.48 -40.38 -0.97
C ALA A 85 18.97 -39.22 -1.83
N GLN A 86 17.73 -39.32 -2.28
CA GLN A 86 17.01 -38.18 -2.85
C GLN A 86 16.78 -37.17 -1.73
N ILE A 87 17.65 -36.15 -1.66
CA ILE A 87 17.48 -35.01 -0.76
C ILE A 87 16.23 -34.27 -1.24
N VAL A 88 15.09 -34.59 -0.64
CA VAL A 88 13.90 -33.74 -0.71
C VAL A 88 14.19 -32.54 0.21
N VAL A 89 15.02 -31.63 -0.30
CA VAL A 89 14.90 -30.22 0.06
C VAL A 89 13.53 -29.81 -0.45
N GLU A 90 12.54 -30.00 0.40
CA GLU A 90 11.27 -29.31 0.29
C GLU A 90 11.59 -27.85 0.60
N ASP A 91 12.08 -27.18 -0.44
CA ASP A 91 12.36 -25.75 -0.48
C ASP A 91 11.02 -25.06 -0.31
N LYS A 92 10.61 -24.94 0.96
CA LYS A 92 9.75 -23.87 1.42
C LYS A 92 10.52 -22.57 1.18
N LEU A 93 10.51 -22.17 -0.08
CA LEU A 93 10.54 -20.79 -0.49
C LEU A 93 9.53 -20.09 0.40
N ASP A 94 10.04 -19.37 1.40
CA ASP A 94 9.26 -18.44 2.19
C ASP A 94 8.74 -17.42 1.19
N VAL A 95 7.48 -17.56 0.79
CA VAL A 95 6.83 -16.67 -0.20
C VAL A 95 6.49 -15.37 0.52
N SER A 96 7.56 -14.65 0.85
CA SER A 96 7.57 -13.32 1.41
C SER A 96 7.21 -12.34 0.29
N GLU A 97 5.93 -11.98 0.25
CA GLU A 97 5.42 -10.99 -0.69
C GLU A 97 5.91 -9.60 -0.29
N THR A 98 6.36 -8.80 -1.25
CA THR A 98 6.62 -7.38 -1.04
C THR A 98 5.34 -6.59 -1.28
N GLN A 99 4.98 -5.75 -0.33
CA GLN A 99 3.81 -4.85 -0.39
C GLN A 99 4.25 -3.42 -0.10
N THR A 100 3.36 -2.46 -0.33
CA THR A 100 3.70 -1.04 -0.27
C THR A 100 2.60 -0.25 0.43
N VAL A 101 2.96 0.50 1.49
CA VAL A 101 2.08 1.51 2.07
C VAL A 101 2.32 2.83 1.34
N THR A 102 1.30 3.33 0.66
CA THR A 102 1.35 4.58 -0.11
C THR A 102 0.56 5.69 0.56
N GLY A 103 0.74 6.93 0.10
CA GLY A 103 -0.10 8.03 0.52
C GLY A 103 0.49 9.40 0.23
N SER A 104 -0.16 10.42 0.78
CA SER A 104 0.32 11.80 0.72
C SER A 104 0.51 12.38 2.12
N VAL A 105 1.53 13.23 2.28
CA VAL A 105 1.88 13.91 3.52
C VAL A 105 1.78 15.42 3.33
N GLY A 106 1.00 16.09 4.18
CA GLY A 106 0.79 17.53 4.10
C GLY A 106 0.52 18.21 5.44
N TYR A 107 0.37 19.52 5.43
CA TYR A 107 0.09 20.35 6.60
C TYR A 107 -0.95 21.43 6.28
N ARG A 108 -1.55 22.05 7.31
CA ARG A 108 -2.68 22.98 7.15
C ARG A 108 -2.26 24.46 7.17
N GLU A 109 -1.09 24.73 7.70
CA GLU A 109 -0.50 26.06 7.80
C GLU A 109 -0.14 26.61 6.41
N ARG A 110 -0.49 27.86 6.12
CA ARG A 110 -0.21 28.52 4.84
C ARG A 110 1.22 29.10 4.83
N ILE A 111 2.21 28.24 5.00
CA ILE A 111 3.64 28.62 4.93
C ILE A 111 4.36 27.79 3.87
N ALA A 112 5.28 28.44 3.14
CA ALA A 112 6.21 27.73 2.28
C ALA A 112 7.27 27.02 3.13
N LEU A 113 7.62 25.78 2.77
CA LEU A 113 8.81 25.14 3.30
C LEU A 113 10.03 25.64 2.50
N PRO A 114 11.15 25.95 3.18
CA PRO A 114 12.40 26.28 2.50
C PRO A 114 12.98 25.04 1.81
N ASP A 115 13.88 25.28 0.85
CA ASP A 115 14.44 24.24 -0.01
C ASP A 115 15.27 23.19 0.75
N ASN A 116 15.78 23.54 1.94
CA ASN A 116 16.53 22.67 2.84
C ASN A 116 15.65 21.85 3.81
N ALA A 117 14.32 21.89 3.68
CA ALA A 117 13.44 21.12 4.55
C ALA A 117 13.52 19.62 4.20
N VAL A 118 13.84 18.79 5.19
CA VAL A 118 13.94 17.33 5.06
C VAL A 118 12.66 16.72 5.63
N VAL A 119 11.92 16.02 4.77
CA VAL A 119 10.77 15.20 5.14
C VAL A 119 11.28 13.79 5.43
N THR A 120 10.80 13.17 6.52
CA THR A 120 11.08 11.76 6.84
C THR A 120 9.78 11.10 7.22
N ILE A 121 9.42 10.03 6.50
CA ILE A 121 8.23 9.21 6.70
C ILE A 121 8.70 7.81 7.07
N THR A 122 8.15 7.27 8.15
CA THR A 122 8.61 6.03 8.78
C THR A 122 7.42 5.12 9.05
N LEU A 123 7.46 3.89 8.54
CA LEU A 123 6.58 2.79 8.92
C LEU A 123 7.19 2.09 10.13
N ALA A 124 6.47 2.06 11.25
CA ALA A 124 6.97 1.51 12.50
C ALA A 124 5.94 0.64 13.23
N ASP A 125 6.45 -0.39 13.91
CA ASP A 125 5.72 -1.25 14.84
C ASP A 125 5.51 -0.52 16.17
N VAL A 126 4.24 -0.29 16.50
CA VAL A 126 3.73 0.38 17.71
C VAL A 126 2.90 -0.59 18.57
N SER A 127 3.21 -1.89 18.50
CA SER A 127 2.71 -2.90 19.45
C SER A 127 3.10 -2.55 20.89
N LEU A 128 4.39 -2.30 21.13
CA LEU A 128 4.97 -1.94 22.43
C LEU A 128 4.84 -0.43 22.70
N ALA A 129 4.40 -0.07 23.91
CA ALA A 129 4.22 1.33 24.32
C ALA A 129 5.42 1.93 25.06
N ASP A 130 6.18 1.10 25.80
CA ASP A 130 7.21 1.54 26.75
C ASP A 130 8.63 1.55 26.17
N VAL A 131 8.78 1.21 24.88
CA VAL A 131 10.06 1.07 24.18
C VAL A 131 10.01 1.84 22.85
N ALA A 132 11.16 2.27 22.35
CA ALA A 132 11.26 2.85 21.01
C ALA A 132 10.74 1.88 19.94
N SER A 133 9.82 2.35 19.09
CA SER A 133 9.18 1.58 18.02
C SER A 133 10.19 1.00 17.02
N LYS A 134 10.03 -0.27 16.64
CA LYS A 134 10.85 -0.89 15.58
C LYS A 134 10.47 -0.25 14.24
N VAL A 135 11.42 0.37 13.55
CA VAL A 135 11.25 0.82 12.17
C VAL A 135 11.28 -0.39 11.23
N ILE A 136 10.29 -0.47 10.34
CA ILE A 136 10.20 -1.49 9.28
C ILE A 136 10.69 -0.91 7.96
N SER A 137 10.28 0.33 7.64
CA SER A 137 10.63 1.01 6.40
C SER A 137 10.70 2.52 6.63
N GLU A 138 11.62 3.21 5.97
CA GLU A 138 11.76 4.67 6.06
C GLU A 138 12.06 5.28 4.69
N GLN A 139 11.37 6.38 4.38
CA GLN A 139 11.61 7.21 3.22
C GLN A 139 11.98 8.63 3.67
N GLN A 140 13.11 9.13 3.19
CA GLN A 140 13.58 10.49 3.45
C GLN A 140 13.83 11.23 2.14
N PHE A 141 13.35 12.47 2.05
CA PHE A 141 13.60 13.34 0.89
C PHE A 141 13.60 14.82 1.28
N THR A 142 14.25 15.63 0.46
CA THR A 142 14.28 17.09 0.60
C THR A 142 13.15 17.71 -0.22
N THR A 143 12.48 18.75 0.30
CA THR A 143 11.36 19.41 -0.40
C THR A 143 11.79 20.14 -1.67
N ALA A 144 13.00 20.71 -1.70
CA ALA A 144 13.54 21.47 -2.84
C ALA A 144 12.55 22.53 -3.38
N GLY A 145 11.93 23.29 -2.48
CA GLY A 145 10.97 24.36 -2.79
C GLY A 145 9.56 23.88 -3.19
N LYS A 146 9.34 22.56 -3.33
CA LYS A 146 8.00 22.01 -3.57
C LYS A 146 7.08 22.25 -2.37
N SER A 147 5.81 22.53 -2.66
CA SER A 147 4.76 22.71 -1.65
C SER A 147 4.05 21.39 -1.35
N SER A 148 3.55 21.26 -0.12
CA SER A 148 2.65 20.17 0.29
C SER A 148 1.36 20.14 -0.55
N PRO A 149 0.77 18.95 -0.82
CA PRO A 149 1.16 17.64 -0.30
C PRO A 149 2.35 17.01 -1.05
N PHE A 150 3.07 16.13 -0.37
CA PHE A 150 4.14 15.30 -0.95
C PHE A 150 3.70 13.84 -0.94
N ASP A 151 3.87 13.12 -2.03
CA ASP A 151 3.54 11.68 -2.09
C ASP A 151 4.69 10.83 -1.54
N TYR A 152 4.35 9.68 -0.95
CA TYR A 152 5.29 8.74 -0.35
C TYR A 152 4.91 7.28 -0.64
N SER A 153 5.91 6.40 -0.55
CA SER A 153 5.81 4.96 -0.83
C SER A 153 6.76 4.20 0.09
N LEU A 154 6.22 3.41 1.01
CA LEU A 154 6.98 2.63 1.99
C LEU A 154 6.79 1.14 1.68
N GLU A 155 7.81 0.54 1.07
CA GLU A 155 7.85 -0.90 0.80
C GLU A 155 8.15 -1.69 2.07
N PHE A 156 7.50 -2.84 2.24
CA PHE A 156 7.70 -3.78 3.33
C PHE A 156 7.47 -5.21 2.84
N THR A 157 8.03 -6.19 3.55
CA THR A 157 7.90 -7.61 3.22
C THR A 157 6.98 -8.29 4.22
N THR A 158 6.13 -9.24 3.79
CA THR A 158 5.14 -9.86 4.68
C THR A 158 5.74 -10.65 5.85
N ALA A 159 6.96 -11.19 5.74
CA ALA A 159 7.65 -11.81 6.88
C ALA A 159 8.07 -10.83 8.00
N ASP A 160 8.18 -9.52 7.73
CA ASP A 160 8.43 -8.52 8.78
C ASP A 160 7.17 -8.17 9.59
N ILE A 161 5.99 -8.62 9.13
CA ILE A 161 4.68 -8.30 9.69
C ILE A 161 4.16 -9.45 10.56
N GLN A 162 3.81 -9.13 11.80
CA GLN A 162 3.21 -10.06 12.75
C GLN A 162 1.73 -9.71 12.93
N ALA A 163 0.85 -10.71 12.73
CA ALA A 163 -0.60 -10.50 12.68
C ALA A 163 -1.22 -9.94 13.98
N ASN A 164 -0.55 -10.11 15.12
CA ASN A 164 -0.92 -9.59 16.44
C ASN A 164 -0.27 -8.24 16.79
N HIS A 165 0.56 -7.67 15.90
CA HIS A 165 1.22 -6.39 16.10
C HIS A 165 0.43 -5.24 15.44
N ARG A 166 0.82 -4.01 15.75
CA ARG A 166 0.14 -2.79 15.25
C ARG A 166 1.15 -1.93 14.52
N TYR A 167 0.89 -1.61 13.27
CA TYR A 167 1.78 -0.79 12.46
C TYR A 167 1.21 0.61 12.28
N SER A 168 2.08 1.60 12.23
CA SER A 168 1.69 3.00 12.00
C SER A 168 2.68 3.73 11.12
N VAL A 169 2.18 4.69 10.35
CA VAL A 169 3.03 5.63 9.59
C VAL A 169 3.17 6.92 10.39
N ARG A 170 4.41 7.36 10.62
CA ARG A 170 4.74 8.66 11.20
C ARG A 170 5.47 9.50 10.18
N ALA A 171 5.22 10.80 10.17
CA ALA A 171 5.98 11.74 9.35
C ALA A 171 6.50 12.93 10.19
N THR A 172 7.67 13.41 9.82
CA THR A 172 8.34 14.57 10.41
C THR A 172 8.94 15.46 9.32
N ILE A 173 9.03 16.76 9.59
CA ILE A 173 9.79 17.70 8.76
C ILE A 173 10.78 18.45 9.66
N LYS A 174 12.05 18.36 9.29
CA LYS A 174 13.16 19.10 9.92
C LYS A 174 13.63 20.22 9.00
N ILE A 175 13.93 21.36 9.57
CA ILE A 175 14.54 22.51 8.88
C ILE A 175 15.77 22.91 9.70
N ASP A 176 16.94 22.97 9.07
CA ASP A 176 18.23 23.20 9.76
C ASP A 176 18.45 22.24 10.95
N GLY A 177 18.08 20.97 10.77
CA GLY A 177 18.13 19.91 11.80
C GLY A 177 17.05 20.00 12.88
N LYS A 178 16.34 21.13 13.02
CA LYS A 178 15.30 21.35 14.04
C LYS A 178 13.96 20.77 13.59
N LEU A 179 13.27 20.06 14.49
CA LEU A 179 11.92 19.57 14.24
C LEU A 179 10.93 20.74 14.15
N ARG A 180 10.25 20.85 13.01
CA ARG A 180 9.29 21.94 12.74
C ARG A 180 7.87 21.45 12.55
N PHE A 181 7.70 20.25 11.98
CA PHE A 181 6.40 19.62 11.84
C PHE A 181 6.48 18.13 12.20
N THR A 182 5.40 17.60 12.77
CA THR A 182 5.23 16.16 13.01
C THR A 182 3.76 15.76 12.96
N THR A 183 3.48 14.47 12.75
CA THR A 183 2.15 13.90 12.97
C THR A 183 1.87 13.76 14.47
N ASP A 184 0.67 14.14 14.90
CA ASP A 184 0.23 14.01 16.30
C ASP A 184 -0.86 12.96 16.51
N THR A 185 -1.45 12.44 15.42
CA THR A 185 -2.38 11.31 15.43
C THR A 185 -1.68 10.01 15.05
N ASN A 186 -2.17 8.88 15.58
CA ASN A 186 -1.78 7.56 15.09
C ASN A 186 -2.43 7.29 13.72
N TYR A 187 -1.62 6.97 12.72
CA TYR A 187 -2.04 6.57 11.38
C TYR A 187 -1.79 5.07 11.21
N ALA A 188 -2.73 4.26 11.69
CA ALA A 188 -2.63 2.80 11.67
C ALA A 188 -2.77 2.25 10.24
N VAL A 189 -1.99 1.22 9.93
CA VAL A 189 -1.91 0.57 8.61
C VAL A 189 -1.67 -0.93 8.76
N ILE A 190 -1.84 -1.70 7.66
CA ILE A 190 -1.54 -3.13 7.52
C ILE A 190 -2.43 -4.05 8.39
N THR A 191 -2.36 -3.93 9.72
CA THR A 191 -3.08 -4.77 10.70
C THR A 191 -4.25 -4.07 11.39
N ASP A 192 -4.64 -2.90 10.90
CA ASP A 192 -5.90 -2.25 11.29
C ASP A 192 -7.12 -3.00 10.73
N THR A 193 -8.31 -2.71 11.24
CA THR A 193 -9.56 -3.38 10.85
C THR A 193 -9.91 -3.25 9.36
N ALA A 194 -9.37 -2.24 8.65
CA ALA A 194 -9.56 -2.05 7.22
C ALA A 194 -8.37 -2.51 6.36
N GLN A 195 -7.30 -3.06 6.97
CA GLN A 195 -6.06 -3.49 6.29
C GLN A 195 -5.51 -2.38 5.37
N THR A 196 -5.36 -1.18 5.93
CA THR A 196 -5.11 0.05 5.20
C THR A 196 -3.70 0.06 4.60
N LEU A 197 -3.60 0.06 3.27
CA LEU A 197 -2.35 0.22 2.50
C LEU A 197 -2.19 1.61 1.87
N GLN A 198 -3.22 2.47 1.94
CA GLN A 198 -3.14 3.86 1.46
C GLN A 198 -3.59 4.82 2.57
N GLN A 199 -2.68 5.68 3.03
CA GLN A 199 -2.94 6.54 4.19
C GLN A 199 -2.46 7.97 3.95
N ASN A 200 -3.35 8.95 4.10
CA ASN A 200 -2.98 10.37 4.03
C ASN A 200 -2.65 10.92 5.42
N LEU A 201 -1.52 11.61 5.55
CA LEU A 201 -1.02 12.15 6.81
C LEU A 201 -1.12 13.67 6.85
N VAL A 202 -1.59 14.20 7.97
CA VAL A 202 -1.65 15.63 8.27
C VAL A 202 -0.70 15.93 9.42
N LEU A 203 0.24 16.82 9.18
CA LEU A 203 1.21 17.27 10.17
C LEU A 203 0.71 18.53 10.87
N LYS A 204 1.24 18.74 12.07
CA LYS A 204 1.09 19.98 12.84
C LYS A 204 2.46 20.57 13.12
N SER A 205 2.51 21.89 13.16
CA SER A 205 3.69 22.64 13.61
C SER A 205 4.02 22.34 15.07
N VAL A 206 5.30 22.14 15.35
CA VAL A 206 5.84 21.98 16.71
C VAL A 206 6.21 23.37 17.25
N ARG A 207 5.73 23.70 18.46
CA ARG A 207 6.19 24.87 19.20
C ARG A 207 7.51 24.54 19.89
N GLN A 208 8.48 25.43 19.71
CA GLN A 208 9.81 25.43 20.36
C GLN A 208 9.82 26.59 21.36
#